data_AF-A0AAW1MCT4-F1
#
_entry.id   AF-A0AAW1MCT4-F1
#
_cell.length_a   1.000
_cell.length_b   1.000
_cell.length_c   1.000
_cell.angle_alpha   90.00
_cell.angle_beta   90.00
_cell.angle_gamma   90.00
#
_symmetry.space_group_name_H-M   'P 1'
#
loop_
_entity.id
_entity.type
_entity.pdbx_description
1 polymer ?
#
loop_
_entity_poly.entity_id
_entity_poly.type
_entity_poly.pdbx_seq_one_letter_code
_entity_poly.pdbx_strand_id
1 'polypeptide(L)'
;MSKLAKNNRQGLGPKRKSADLKFEVDWQTFKNTIELIAGNGVDVSHESGAKLIRLAYKNSIKAGRQRKKVPYWWTDSISSKREECLRTRRILTRLRKRKAQTEACAAAKAMYWSNKKELSKLISRTKKRFWEELCLEIDSDIWGGAYKIVLKRAGCLTPYEVSMDMRKQIIGGVELTR
;
A
#
# COMPACT_ATOMS: atom_id res chain seq x y z
N MET A 1 23.16 -26.48 28.64
CA MET A 1 22.29 -25.35 29.04
C MET A 1 22.74 -24.08 28.35
N SER A 2 22.05 -23.63 27.30
CA SER A 2 22.00 -22.21 26.93
C SER A 2 20.77 -22.00 26.06
N LYS A 3 19.86 -21.17 26.54
CA LYS A 3 18.51 -20.97 26.01
C LYS A 3 18.58 -20.21 24.69
N LEU A 4 18.04 -20.81 23.63
CA LEU A 4 17.70 -20.14 22.37
C LEU A 4 16.96 -18.84 22.67
N ALA A 5 17.54 -17.72 22.23
CA ALA A 5 16.92 -16.41 22.26
C ALA A 5 15.61 -16.50 21.45
N LYS A 6 14.49 -16.55 22.16
CA LYS A 6 13.15 -16.41 21.59
C LYS A 6 13.12 -15.03 20.92
N ASN A 7 13.22 -15.02 19.60
CA ASN A 7 13.10 -13.81 18.80
C ASN A 7 11.73 -13.19 19.09
N ASN A 8 11.81 -12.10 19.84
CA ASN A 8 10.72 -11.28 20.30
C ASN A 8 10.05 -10.61 19.09
N ARG A 9 9.14 -11.33 18.40
CA ARG A 9 8.14 -10.73 17.49
C ARG A 9 7.10 -9.95 18.31
N GLN A 10 7.54 -9.06 19.20
CA GLN A 10 6.66 -8.07 19.82
C GLN A 10 6.61 -6.85 18.91
N GLY A 11 5.44 -6.61 18.33
CA GLY A 11 5.18 -5.45 17.49
C GLY A 11 4.23 -5.66 16.32
N LEU A 12 3.67 -6.86 16.12
CA LEU A 12 2.35 -6.93 15.48
C LEU A 12 1.34 -6.52 16.55
N GLY A 13 1.15 -5.21 16.72
CA GLY A 13 0.03 -4.68 17.48
C GLY A 13 -1.26 -5.40 17.10
N PRO A 14 -2.26 -5.44 18.00
CA PRO A 14 -3.47 -6.24 17.80
C PRO A 14 -3.95 -6.04 16.36
N LYS A 15 -4.14 -7.13 15.61
CA LYS A 15 -4.85 -7.10 14.33
C LYS A 15 -6.20 -6.48 14.65
N ARG A 16 -6.30 -5.15 14.54
CA ARG A 16 -7.56 -4.43 14.62
C ARG A 16 -8.40 -5.10 13.56
N LYS A 17 -9.40 -5.88 14.00
CA LYS A 17 -10.32 -6.61 13.13
C LYS A 17 -10.59 -5.71 11.94
N SER A 18 -10.44 -6.23 10.73
CA SER A 18 -10.91 -5.52 9.56
C SER A 18 -12.38 -5.21 9.85
N ALA A 19 -12.66 -3.96 10.22
CA ALA A 19 -13.91 -3.39 9.79
C ALA A 19 -13.76 -3.46 8.28
N ASP A 20 -14.29 -4.53 7.71
CA ASP A 20 -14.50 -4.63 6.28
C ASP A 20 -15.14 -3.29 5.93
N LEU A 21 -14.41 -2.47 5.17
CA LEU A 21 -15.00 -1.27 4.59
C LEU A 21 -16.02 -1.80 3.59
N LYS A 22 -17.18 -2.23 4.09
CA LYS A 22 -18.38 -2.37 3.30
C LYS A 22 -18.58 -1.01 2.70
N PHE A 23 -18.55 -0.96 1.37
CA PHE A 23 -18.93 0.22 0.62
C PHE A 23 -20.40 0.47 0.93
N GLU A 24 -20.65 1.25 1.98
CA GLU A 24 -22.00 1.63 2.37
C GLU A 24 -22.44 2.75 1.42
N VAL A 25 -23.44 2.42 0.62
CA VAL A 25 -24.04 3.33 -0.35
C VAL A 25 -25.02 4.22 0.42
N ASP A 26 -24.77 5.53 0.40
CA ASP A 26 -25.68 6.51 0.96
C ASP A 26 -26.83 6.78 -0.02
N TRP A 27 -27.92 6.03 0.17
CA TRP A 27 -29.11 6.12 -0.69
C TRP A 27 -29.78 7.49 -0.68
N GLN A 28 -29.66 8.27 0.39
CA GLN A 28 -30.21 9.61 0.43
C GLN A 28 -29.41 10.55 -0.47
N THR A 29 -28.09 10.48 -0.40
CA THR A 29 -27.20 11.21 -1.32
C THR A 29 -27.43 10.80 -2.77
N PHE A 30 -27.61 9.49 -3.03
CA PHE A 30 -27.96 8.99 -4.37
C PHE A 30 -29.25 9.65 -4.90
N LYS A 31 -30.35 9.57 -4.14
CA LYS A 31 -31.67 10.07 -4.53
C LYS A 31 -31.64 11.58 -4.79
N ASN A 32 -31.03 12.35 -3.88
CA ASN A 32 -30.90 13.80 -4.01
C ASN A 32 -30.13 14.20 -5.30
N THR A 33 -29.10 13.43 -5.68
CA THR A 33 -28.35 13.73 -6.93
C THR A 33 -29.16 13.44 -8.19
N ILE A 34 -30.02 12.41 -8.18
CA ILE A 34 -30.92 12.11 -9.29
C ILE A 34 -31.99 13.20 -9.40
N GLU A 35 -32.62 13.58 -8.29
CA GLU A 35 -33.67 14.60 -8.24
C GLU A 35 -33.14 15.99 -8.65
N LEU A 36 -31.94 16.37 -8.23
CA LEU A 36 -31.30 17.63 -8.62
C LEU A 36 -31.07 17.73 -10.14
N ILE A 37 -30.66 16.63 -10.77
CA ILE A 37 -30.31 16.63 -12.19
C ILE A 37 -31.55 16.42 -13.07
N ALA A 38 -32.51 15.60 -12.63
CA ALA A 38 -33.80 15.43 -13.31
C ALA A 38 -34.67 16.70 -13.21
N GLY A 39 -34.60 17.44 -12.09
CA GLY A 39 -35.28 18.71 -11.89
C GLY A 39 -34.80 19.85 -12.81
N ASN A 40 -33.64 19.69 -13.47
CA ASN A 40 -33.12 20.65 -14.44
C ASN A 40 -33.67 20.44 -15.87
N GLY A 41 -34.68 19.59 -16.05
CA GLY A 41 -35.38 19.43 -17.34
C GLY A 41 -34.54 18.83 -18.46
N VAL A 42 -33.46 18.11 -18.13
CA VAL A 42 -32.62 17.42 -19.12
C VAL A 42 -33.41 16.23 -19.65
N ASP A 43 -33.71 16.23 -20.94
CA ASP A 43 -34.37 15.10 -21.60
C ASP A 43 -33.40 13.90 -21.62
N VAL A 44 -33.68 12.91 -20.77
CA VAL A 44 -32.71 11.87 -20.45
C VAL A 44 -32.82 10.73 -21.46
N SER A 45 -32.23 10.93 -22.65
CA SER A 45 -31.92 9.82 -23.57
C SER A 45 -31.22 8.67 -22.81
N HIS A 46 -31.43 7.42 -23.23
CA HIS A 46 -30.96 6.21 -22.53
C HIS A 46 -29.46 6.26 -22.14
N GLU A 47 -28.61 6.85 -22.99
CA GLU A 47 -27.18 7.07 -22.70
C GLU A 47 -26.91 8.13 -21.62
N SER A 48 -27.71 9.18 -21.56
CA SER A 48 -27.64 10.22 -20.54
C SER A 48 -28.10 9.67 -19.18
N GLY A 49 -29.10 8.80 -19.17
CA GLY A 49 -29.62 8.17 -17.95
C GLY A 49 -28.65 7.18 -17.33
N ALA A 50 -27.97 6.38 -18.14
CA ALA A 50 -26.93 5.48 -17.66
C ALA A 50 -25.73 6.24 -17.04
N LYS A 51 -25.32 7.36 -17.66
CA LYS A 51 -24.26 8.24 -17.13
C LYS A 51 -24.68 8.89 -15.81
N LEU A 52 -25.93 9.34 -15.73
CA LEU A 52 -26.53 9.89 -14.53
C LEU A 52 -26.49 8.91 -13.35
N ILE A 53 -27.01 7.69 -13.55
CA ILE A 53 -27.05 6.66 -12.52
C ILE A 53 -25.64 6.32 -12.05
N ARG A 54 -24.67 6.22 -12.98
CA ARG A 54 -23.26 5.96 -12.63
C ARG A 54 -22.66 7.10 -11.80
N LEU A 55 -22.98 8.35 -12.11
CA LEU A 55 -22.52 9.53 -11.36
C LEU A 55 -23.13 9.58 -9.95
N ALA A 56 -24.45 9.42 -9.86
CA ALA A 56 -25.18 9.35 -8.59
C ALA A 56 -24.64 8.23 -7.70
N TYR A 57 -24.41 7.04 -8.27
CA TYR A 57 -23.82 5.91 -7.57
C TYR A 57 -22.41 6.24 -7.06
N LYS A 58 -21.54 6.82 -7.91
CA LYS A 58 -20.18 7.21 -7.50
C LYS A 58 -20.16 8.23 -6.36
N ASN A 59 -21.10 9.17 -6.35
CA ASN A 59 -21.21 10.19 -5.30
C ASN A 59 -21.81 9.63 -4.00
N SER A 60 -22.73 8.67 -4.11
CA SER A 60 -23.36 7.99 -2.98
C SER A 60 -22.45 6.99 -2.26
N ILE A 61 -21.44 6.46 -2.95
CA ILE A 61 -20.43 5.62 -2.30
C ILE A 61 -19.52 6.50 -1.47
N LYS A 62 -19.58 6.35 -0.14
CA LYS A 62 -18.50 6.83 0.74
C LYS A 62 -17.29 5.95 0.49
N ALA A 63 -16.46 6.32 -0.49
CA ALA A 63 -15.18 5.68 -0.72
C ALA A 63 -14.30 5.95 0.51
N GLY A 64 -14.44 5.13 1.55
CA GLY A 64 -13.55 5.14 2.68
C GLY A 64 -12.14 4.96 2.13
N ARG A 65 -11.20 5.80 2.57
CA ARG A 65 -9.80 5.73 2.12
C ARG A 65 -9.34 4.29 2.26
N GLN A 66 -9.21 3.59 1.13
CA GLN A 66 -8.68 2.24 1.16
C GLN A 66 -7.35 2.30 1.90
N ARG A 67 -7.24 1.53 2.97
CA ARG A 67 -6.00 1.44 3.74
C ARG A 67 -4.95 0.90 2.78
N LYS A 68 -4.03 1.76 2.38
CA LYS A 68 -2.90 1.36 1.54
C LYS A 68 -2.18 0.23 2.27
N LYS A 69 -2.09 -0.94 1.64
CA LYS A 69 -1.33 -2.07 2.20
C LYS A 69 0.11 -1.59 2.38
N VAL A 70 0.58 -1.63 3.62
CA VAL A 70 1.97 -1.27 3.93
C VAL A 70 2.89 -2.40 3.44
N PRO A 71 4.09 -2.08 2.92
CA PRO A 71 5.07 -3.10 2.55
C PRO A 71 5.50 -3.93 3.77
N TYR A 72 5.97 -5.16 3.52
CA TYR A 72 6.41 -6.09 4.58
C TYR A 72 7.59 -5.56 5.42
N TRP A 73 8.44 -4.72 4.84
CA TRP A 73 9.59 -4.09 5.50
C TRP A 73 9.25 -2.78 6.23
N TRP A 74 7.97 -2.41 6.32
CA TRP A 74 7.55 -1.18 7.00
C TRP A 74 7.55 -1.36 8.52
N THR A 75 8.21 -0.46 9.24
CA THR A 75 8.34 -0.47 10.70
C THR A 75 7.87 0.84 11.33
N ASP A 76 7.51 0.81 12.62
CA ASP A 76 7.13 2.00 13.37
C ASP A 76 8.25 3.05 13.40
N SER A 77 9.51 2.62 13.45
CA SER A 77 10.67 3.52 13.37
C SER A 77 10.72 4.32 12.06
N ILE A 78 10.42 3.68 10.92
CA ILE A 78 10.31 4.37 9.62
C ILE A 78 9.11 5.32 9.63
N SER A 79 7.98 4.90 10.21
CA SER A 79 6.79 5.74 10.32
C SER A 79 7.08 7.03 11.08
N SER A 80 7.65 6.93 12.28
CA SER A 80 8.00 8.08 13.12
C SER A 80 9.00 9.00 12.43
N LYS A 81 10.08 8.45 11.84
CA LYS A 81 11.07 9.28 11.13
C LYS A 81 10.49 9.94 9.88
N ARG A 82 9.56 9.27 9.19
CA ARG A 82 8.85 9.86 8.05
C ARG A 82 7.95 11.01 8.48
N GLU A 83 7.25 10.89 9.60
CA GLU A 83 6.43 11.99 10.15
C GLU A 83 7.28 13.21 10.50
N GLU A 84 8.44 13.01 11.12
CA GLU A 84 9.39 14.06 11.43
C GLU A 84 9.92 14.77 10.16
N CYS A 85 10.29 13.98 9.14
CA CYS A 85 10.71 14.49 7.84
C CYS A 85 9.58 15.29 7.15
N LEU A 86 8.33 14.83 7.25
CA LEU A 86 7.18 15.58 6.74
C LEU A 86 6.92 16.88 7.52
N ARG A 87 7.11 16.88 8.83
CA ARG A 87 6.97 18.06 9.68
C ARG A 87 7.96 19.14 9.26
N THR A 88 9.25 18.79 9.15
CA THR A 88 10.31 19.71 8.70
C THR A 88 10.08 20.20 7.25
N ARG A 89 9.64 19.32 6.34
CA ARG A 89 9.26 19.72 4.97
C ARG A 89 8.11 20.74 4.96
N ARG A 90 7.10 20.57 5.80
CA ARG A 90 5.96 21.50 5.90
C ARG A 90 6.42 22.87 6.41
N ILE A 91 7.29 22.90 7.43
CA ILE A 91 7.89 24.14 7.95
C ILE A 91 8.64 24.86 6.82
N LEU A 92 9.56 24.17 6.14
CA LEU A 92 10.31 24.74 5.01
C LEU A 92 9.38 25.27 3.91
N THR A 93 8.33 24.53 3.57
CA THR A 93 7.37 24.92 2.53
C THR A 93 6.61 26.19 2.91
N ARG A 94 6.20 26.31 4.19
CA ARG A 94 5.53 27.52 4.71
C ARG A 94 6.46 28.73 4.71
N LEU A 95 7.71 28.56 5.14
CA LEU A 95 8.71 29.64 5.12
C LEU A 95 9.01 30.11 3.69
N ARG A 96 9.17 29.19 2.73
CA ARG A 96 9.37 29.53 1.32
C ARG A 96 8.19 30.32 0.73
N LYS A 97 6.95 29.95 1.07
CA LYS A 97 5.75 30.67 0.61
C LYS A 97 5.69 32.11 1.10
N ARG A 98 6.25 32.40 2.29
CA ARG A 98 6.29 33.74 2.86
C ARG A 98 7.37 34.65 2.24
N LYS A 99 8.08 34.22 1.19
CA LYS A 99 9.22 34.92 0.56
C LYS A 99 10.30 35.38 1.56
N ALA A 100 10.32 34.81 2.76
CA ALA A 100 11.29 35.12 3.79
C ALA A 100 12.59 34.40 3.46
N GLN A 101 13.46 35.05 2.68
CA GLN A 101 14.84 34.62 2.46
C GLN A 101 15.67 34.94 3.70
N THR A 102 15.29 34.28 4.80
CA THR A 102 15.81 34.51 6.15
C THR A 102 16.67 33.33 6.59
N GLU A 103 17.50 33.55 7.60
CA GLU A 103 18.27 32.49 8.28
C GLU A 103 17.39 31.32 8.72
N ALA A 104 16.15 31.59 9.15
CA ALA A 104 15.17 30.58 9.51
C ALA A 104 14.83 29.62 8.33
N CYS A 105 14.83 30.12 7.10
CA CYS A 105 14.62 29.29 5.91
C CYS A 105 15.83 28.38 5.64
N ALA A 106 17.05 28.90 5.81
CA ALA A 106 18.29 28.13 5.68
C ALA A 106 18.37 27.03 6.75
N ALA A 107 18.09 27.36 8.01
CA ALA A 107 18.02 26.39 9.11
C ALA A 107 16.97 25.30 8.87
N ALA A 108 15.75 25.68 8.46
CA ALA A 108 14.70 24.71 8.13
C ALA A 108 15.06 23.81 6.95
N LYS A 109 15.81 24.33 5.96
CA LYS A 109 16.33 23.56 4.82
C LYS A 109 17.36 22.52 5.29
N ALA A 110 18.31 22.93 6.13
CA ALA A 110 19.33 22.05 6.69
C ALA A 110 18.71 20.92 7.52
N MET A 111 17.76 21.25 8.41
CA MET A 111 17.02 20.25 9.20
C MET A 111 16.26 19.25 8.32
N TYR A 112 15.54 19.73 7.30
CA TYR A 112 14.83 18.85 6.37
C TYR A 112 15.79 17.92 5.62
N TRP A 113 16.93 18.42 5.14
CA TRP A 113 17.93 17.59 4.45
C TRP A 113 18.56 16.55 5.38
N SER A 114 18.88 16.93 6.62
CA SER A 114 19.37 15.98 7.62
C SER A 114 18.35 14.86 7.86
N ASN A 115 17.10 15.21 8.15
CA ASN A 115 16.03 14.25 8.38
C ASN A 115 15.72 13.38 7.16
N LYS A 116 15.81 13.94 5.95
CA LYS A 116 15.66 13.17 4.71
C LYS A 116 16.80 12.16 4.55
N LYS A 117 18.04 12.55 4.84
CA LYS A 117 19.23 11.67 4.77
C LYS A 117 19.12 10.54 5.78
N GLU A 118 18.74 10.84 7.01
CA GLU A 118 18.50 9.84 8.06
C GLU A 118 17.37 8.88 7.70
N LEU A 119 16.24 9.40 7.21
CA LEU A 119 15.13 8.55 6.74
C LEU A 119 15.58 7.61 5.62
N SER A 120 16.37 8.11 4.66
CA SER A 120 16.90 7.28 3.57
C SER A 120 17.82 6.19 4.09
N LYS A 121 18.74 6.52 5.01
CA LYS A 121 19.62 5.54 5.66
C LYS A 121 18.83 4.48 6.41
N LEU A 122 17.81 4.90 7.16
CA LEU A 122 16.94 4.01 7.91
C LEU A 122 16.20 3.05 6.98
N ILE A 123 15.58 3.57 5.91
CA ILE A 123 14.90 2.74 4.90
C ILE A 123 15.86 1.72 4.27
N SER A 124 17.07 2.14 3.88
CA SER A 124 18.05 1.23 3.28
C SER A 124 18.47 0.12 4.24
N ARG A 125 18.76 0.46 5.50
CA ARG A 125 19.12 -0.53 6.55
C ARG A 125 17.99 -1.50 6.82
N THR A 126 16.77 -1.00 6.98
CA THR A 126 15.60 -1.82 7.25
C THR A 126 15.32 -2.75 6.06
N LYS A 127 15.33 -2.25 4.83
CA LYS A 127 15.17 -3.09 3.64
C LYS A 127 16.21 -4.20 3.56
N LYS A 128 17.49 -3.89 3.80
CA LYS A 128 18.56 -4.88 3.80
C LYS A 128 18.30 -5.98 4.83
N ARG A 129 18.00 -5.60 6.07
CA ARG A 129 17.70 -6.55 7.14
C ARG A 129 16.50 -7.46 6.80
N PHE A 130 15.39 -6.86 6.37
CA PHE A 130 14.20 -7.63 6.00
C PHE A 130 14.42 -8.50 4.76
N TRP A 131 15.33 -8.12 3.86
CA TRP A 131 15.71 -8.96 2.73
C TRP A 131 16.52 -10.18 3.18
N GLU A 132 17.49 -9.98 4.09
CA GLU A 132 18.26 -11.08 4.69
C GLU A 132 17.36 -12.06 5.46
N GLU A 133 16.41 -11.53 6.26
CA GLU A 133 15.40 -12.34 6.95
C GLU A 133 14.54 -13.14 5.95
N LEU A 134 14.17 -12.54 4.82
CA LEU A 134 13.37 -13.20 3.78
C LEU A 134 14.14 -14.35 3.12
N CYS A 135 15.44 -14.17 2.84
CA CYS A 135 16.30 -15.22 2.30
C CYS A 135 16.44 -16.39 3.29
N LEU A 136 16.70 -16.09 4.57
CA LEU A 136 16.78 -17.12 5.61
C LEU A 136 15.47 -17.90 5.77
N GLU A 137 14.32 -17.23 5.62
CA GLU A 137 13.02 -17.90 5.64
C GLU A 137 12.86 -18.85 4.44
N ILE A 138 13.28 -18.45 3.23
CA ILE A 138 13.25 -19.29 2.03
C ILE A 138 14.12 -20.54 2.19
N ASP A 139 15.33 -20.38 2.75
CA ASP A 139 16.26 -21.49 2.97
C ASP A 139 15.68 -22.52 3.96
N SER A 140 14.83 -22.06 4.90
CA SER A 140 14.16 -22.94 5.87
C SER A 140 12.84 -23.54 5.37
N ASP A 141 12.06 -22.78 4.59
CA ASP A 141 10.75 -23.17 4.06
C ASP A 141 10.54 -22.53 2.68
N ILE A 142 10.81 -23.34 1.66
CA ILE A 142 10.68 -22.96 0.25
C ILE A 142 9.26 -22.56 -0.17
N TRP A 143 8.22 -23.01 0.55
CA TRP A 143 6.81 -22.70 0.26
C TRP A 143 6.18 -21.73 1.27
N GLY A 144 7.01 -21.13 2.13
CA GLY A 144 6.62 -20.29 3.24
C GLY A 144 6.07 -18.91 2.89
N GLY A 145 6.06 -18.01 3.88
CA GLY A 145 5.59 -16.64 3.72
C GLY A 145 6.47 -15.85 2.76
N ALA A 146 7.77 -16.08 2.80
CA ALA A 146 8.75 -15.44 1.95
C ALA A 146 8.51 -15.69 0.45
N TYR A 147 8.27 -16.95 0.06
CA TYR A 147 7.90 -17.33 -1.31
C TYR A 147 6.66 -16.56 -1.79
N LYS A 148 5.61 -16.47 -0.96
CA LYS A 148 4.38 -15.72 -1.29
C LYS A 148 4.63 -14.23 -1.48
N ILE A 149 5.51 -13.63 -0.66
CA ILE A 149 5.89 -12.22 -0.78
C ILE A 149 6.63 -11.97 -2.10
N VAL A 150 7.59 -12.83 -2.43
CA VAL A 150 8.36 -12.74 -3.68
C VAL A 150 7.45 -12.93 -4.88
N LEU A 151 6.62 -13.97 -4.91
CA LEU A 151 5.72 -14.28 -6.02
C LEU A 151 4.72 -13.13 -6.27
N LYS A 152 4.12 -12.59 -5.20
CA LYS A 152 3.20 -11.45 -5.30
C LYS A 152 3.90 -10.20 -5.85
N ARG A 153 5.20 -10.06 -5.61
CA ARG A 153 6.00 -8.92 -6.09
C ARG A 153 6.50 -9.10 -7.51
N ALA A 154 6.92 -10.31 -7.87
CA ALA A 154 7.31 -10.69 -9.22
C ALA A 154 6.14 -10.59 -10.21
N GLY A 155 4.89 -10.60 -9.71
CA GLY A 155 3.74 -10.81 -10.56
C GLY A 155 3.76 -12.24 -11.10
N CYS A 156 2.70 -12.69 -11.73
CA CYS A 156 2.67 -14.02 -12.36
C CYS A 156 3.58 -14.11 -13.60
N LEU A 157 4.74 -13.43 -13.60
CA LEU A 157 5.79 -13.57 -14.58
C LEU A 157 6.41 -14.95 -14.39
N THR A 158 5.87 -15.94 -15.10
CA THR A 158 6.64 -17.14 -15.42
C THR A 158 7.83 -16.68 -16.27
N PRO A 159 9.09 -16.83 -15.81
CA PRO A 159 10.26 -16.35 -16.56
C PRO A 159 10.43 -17.04 -17.93
N TYR A 160 9.63 -18.08 -18.19
CA TYR A 160 9.63 -18.90 -19.39
C TYR A 160 8.17 -19.24 -19.76
N GLU A 161 7.83 -19.13 -21.04
CA GLU A 161 6.55 -19.62 -21.57
C GLU A 161 6.55 -21.15 -21.56
N VAL A 162 5.83 -21.75 -20.61
CA VAL A 162 5.69 -23.21 -20.60
C VAL A 162 4.77 -23.64 -21.75
N SER A 163 5.35 -24.21 -22.80
CA SER A 163 4.62 -24.86 -23.90
C SER A 163 3.63 -25.88 -23.35
N MET A 164 2.47 -25.99 -23.97
CA MET A 164 1.43 -26.94 -23.56
C MET A 164 1.93 -28.39 -23.52
N ASP A 165 2.84 -28.76 -24.42
CA ASP A 165 3.42 -30.11 -24.45
C ASP A 165 4.30 -30.38 -23.23
N MET A 166 5.08 -29.38 -22.81
CA MET A 166 5.91 -29.47 -21.61
C MET A 166 5.07 -29.54 -20.33
N ARG A 167 3.90 -28.87 -20.29
CA ARG A 167 2.94 -29.01 -19.17
C ARG A 167 2.36 -30.41 -19.09
N LYS A 168 1.93 -30.99 -20.22
CA LYS A 168 1.40 -32.35 -20.28
C LYS A 168 2.42 -33.39 -19.85
N GLN A 169 3.69 -33.20 -20.24
CA GLN A 169 4.77 -34.11 -19.88
C GLN A 169 5.11 -34.04 -18.38
N ILE A 170 5.09 -32.85 -17.78
CA ILE A 170 5.26 -32.67 -16.32
C ILE A 170 4.10 -33.34 -15.56
N ILE A 171 2.85 -33.11 -15.98
CA ILE A 171 1.66 -33.68 -15.32
C ILE A 171 1.65 -35.21 -15.46
N GLY A 172 1.89 -35.72 -16.66
CA GLY A 172 1.95 -37.16 -16.92
C GLY A 172 3.06 -37.87 -16.14
N GLY A 173 4.20 -37.21 -15.90
CA GLY A 173 5.28 -37.77 -15.06
C GLY A 173 4.91 -37.89 -13.57
N VAL A 174 4.05 -36.99 -13.06
CA VAL A 174 3.57 -37.02 -11.67
C VAL A 174 2.50 -38.10 -11.46
N GLU A 175 1.70 -38.40 -12.49
CA GLU A 175 0.70 -39.48 -12.44
C GLU A 175 1.33 -40.88 -12.51
N LEU A 176 2.52 -41.01 -13.11
CA LEU A 176 3.24 -42.28 -13.23
C LEU A 176 4.04 -42.68 -11.98
N THR A 177 4.13 -41.82 -10.97
CA THR A 177 4.85 -42.09 -9.71
C THR A 177 3.95 -42.56 -8.56
N ARG A 178 2.73 -43.01 -8.86
CA ARG A 178 1.75 -43.48 -7.88
C ARG A 178 1.47 -44.98 -7.99
#